data_AF-A0A3Q7I0S8-F1
#
_entry.id   AF-A0A3Q7I0S8-F1
#
_cell.length_a   1.000
_cell.length_b   1.000
_cell.length_c   1.000
_cell.angle_alpha   90.00
_cell.angle_beta   90.00
_cell.angle_gamma   90.00
#
_symmetry.space_group_name_H-M   'P 1'
#
loop_
_entity.id
_entity.type
_entity.pdbx_description
1 polymer ?
#
loop_
_entity_poly.entity_id
_entity_poly.type
_entity_poly.pdbx_seq_one_letter_code
_entity_poly.pdbx_strand_id
1 'polypeptide(L)'
;MPTGMIKADDLKICPPSRSRMKLSIESYDVCRLFISIIGKVTIGSWVYSTLNHHFEPCTKCFSVHGPATYTRVEAPKGEFGVFLVSYGSNHQYRSVITVPSFSYFQGLDTM
;
A
#
# COMPACT_ATOMS: atom_id res chain seq x y z
N MET A 1 4.18 2.33 24.80
CA MET A 1 4.12 2.17 23.33
C MET A 1 5.40 2.75 22.74
N PRO A 2 6.09 2.04 21.84
CA PRO A 2 7.26 2.60 21.18
C PRO A 2 6.82 3.75 20.27
N THR A 3 7.55 4.86 20.32
CA THR A 3 7.42 5.96 19.37
C THR A 3 8.15 5.61 18.07
N GLY A 4 7.53 5.84 16.92
CA GLY A 4 8.15 5.51 15.63
C GLY A 4 7.22 5.69 14.45
N MET A 5 7.66 5.18 13.31
CA MET A 5 6.93 5.25 12.05
C MET A 5 5.75 4.28 12.03
N ILE A 6 4.59 4.78 11.60
CA ILE A 6 3.33 4.00 11.55
C ILE A 6 3.17 3.27 10.20
N LYS A 7 3.83 3.77 9.14
CA LYS A 7 3.79 3.22 7.79
C LYS A 7 5.20 2.88 7.32
N ALA A 8 5.31 1.91 6.41
CA ALA A 8 6.55 1.62 5.72
C ALA A 8 7.00 2.83 4.87
N ASP A 9 8.32 3.00 4.74
CA ASP A 9 8.95 4.07 3.94
C ASP A 9 8.86 3.85 2.42
N ASP A 10 8.15 2.81 1.98
CA ASP A 10 8.00 2.45 0.58
C ASP A 10 6.91 3.26 -0.11
N LEU A 11 7.32 4.33 -0.81
CA LEU A 11 6.43 5.20 -1.58
C LEU A 11 5.71 4.52 -2.75
N LYS A 12 6.09 3.27 -3.09
CA LYS A 12 5.40 2.48 -4.11
C LYS A 12 4.15 1.77 -3.57
N ILE A 13 4.08 1.54 -2.26
CA ILE A 13 3.00 0.79 -1.60
C ILE A 13 2.18 1.72 -0.71
N CYS A 14 2.85 2.54 0.09
CA CYS A 14 2.22 3.46 1.02
C CYS A 14 2.10 4.86 0.41
N PRO A 15 0.89 5.43 0.34
CA PRO A 15 0.74 6.81 -0.11
C PRO A 15 1.43 7.77 0.88
N PRO A 16 2.10 8.83 0.37
CA PRO A 16 2.81 9.79 1.21
C PRO A 16 1.85 10.59 2.12
N SER A 17 2.39 11.18 3.18
CA SER A 17 1.61 12.05 4.07
C SER A 17 1.13 13.31 3.34
N ARG A 18 -0.07 13.80 3.71
CA ARG A 18 -0.66 15.01 3.09
C ARG A 18 0.23 16.26 3.27
N SER A 19 0.97 16.36 4.37
CA SER A 19 1.93 17.45 4.58
C SER A 19 3.07 17.40 3.56
N ARG A 20 3.66 16.22 3.34
CA ARG A 20 4.72 16.01 2.34
C ARG A 20 4.25 16.30 0.92
N MET A 21 2.98 16.00 0.63
CA MET A 21 2.38 16.31 -0.67
C MET A 21 2.17 17.82 -0.89
N LYS A 22 1.63 18.53 0.10
CA LYS A 22 1.43 19.98 0.01
C LYS A 22 2.74 20.74 -0.10
N LEU A 23 3.72 20.38 0.73
CA LEU A 23 5.07 20.95 0.66
C LEU A 23 5.70 20.74 -0.71
N SER A 24 5.50 19.57 -1.34
CA SER A 24 6.01 19.29 -2.69
C SER A 24 5.38 20.16 -3.77
N ILE A 25 4.11 20.57 -3.61
CA ILE A 25 3.39 21.44 -4.55
C ILE A 25 3.80 22.91 -4.34
N GLU A 26 3.86 23.35 -3.09
CA GLU A 26 4.30 24.71 -2.72
C GLU A 26 5.77 24.96 -3.10
N SER A 27 6.63 23.95 -2.95
CA SER A 27 8.03 24.01 -3.40
C SER A 27 8.14 24.18 -4.92
N TYR A 28 7.18 23.64 -5.69
CA TYR A 28 7.18 23.74 -7.14
C TYR A 28 6.85 25.14 -7.63
N ASP A 29 5.90 25.82 -6.99
CA ASP A 29 5.50 27.19 -7.35
C ASP A 29 6.61 28.19 -7.04
N VAL A 30 7.29 28.03 -5.89
CA VAL A 30 8.46 28.86 -5.52
C VAL A 30 9.65 28.58 -6.43
N CYS A 31 9.91 27.30 -6.76
CA CYS A 31 10.99 26.95 -7.69
C CYS A 31 10.70 27.39 -9.12
N ARG A 32 9.45 27.40 -9.60
CA ARG A 32 9.09 27.95 -10.92
C ARG A 32 9.43 29.43 -11.04
N LEU A 33 9.21 30.21 -9.98
CA LEU A 33 9.57 31.63 -9.95
C LEU A 33 11.10 31.83 -9.99
N PHE A 34 11.86 30.98 -9.28
CA PHE A 34 13.32 31.05 -9.23
C PHE A 34 14.03 30.50 -10.49
N ILE A 35 13.49 29.46 -11.13
CA ILE A 35 14.03 28.86 -12.37
C ILE A 35 13.91 29.82 -13.57
N SER A 36 13.00 30.80 -13.53
CA SER A 36 12.92 31.87 -14.53
C SER A 36 14.08 32.87 -14.44
N ILE A 37 14.80 32.92 -13.31
CA ILE A 37 15.86 33.90 -13.04
C ILE A 37 17.26 33.24 -13.14
N ILE A 38 17.39 31.96 -12.84
CA ILE A 38 18.67 31.24 -12.89
C ILE A 38 18.49 29.92 -13.65
N GLY A 39 19.21 29.78 -14.76
CA GLY A 39 19.11 28.66 -15.67
C GLY A 39 19.28 27.28 -15.02
N LYS A 40 18.26 26.43 -15.22
CA LYS A 40 18.30 24.97 -15.42
C LYS A 40 19.36 24.17 -14.64
N VAL A 41 19.16 23.90 -13.35
CA VAL A 41 19.89 22.79 -12.67
C VAL A 41 19.00 22.07 -11.62
N THR A 42 18.76 20.78 -11.86
CA THR A 42 18.41 19.65 -10.96
C THR A 42 17.17 19.60 -10.04
N ILE A 43 16.38 20.66 -9.82
CA ILE A 43 15.26 20.57 -8.84
C ILE A 43 14.04 19.77 -9.36
N GLY A 44 13.87 19.65 -10.67
CA GLY A 44 12.67 19.02 -11.27
C GLY A 44 12.48 17.53 -10.98
N SER A 45 13.55 16.77 -10.69
CA SER A 45 13.45 15.32 -10.51
C SER A 45 12.86 14.89 -9.16
N TRP A 46 13.00 15.71 -8.12
CA TRP A 46 12.50 15.38 -6.78
C TRP A 46 11.01 15.67 -6.63
N VAL A 47 10.50 16.71 -7.30
CA VAL A 47 9.10 17.13 -7.18
C VAL A 47 8.15 16.19 -7.95
N TYR A 48 8.58 15.68 -9.11
CA TYR A 48 7.78 14.72 -9.89
C TYR A 48 7.60 13.37 -9.20
N SER A 49 8.54 12.97 -8.33
CA SER A 49 8.48 11.68 -7.64
C SER A 49 7.32 11.63 -6.63
N THR A 50 7.13 12.67 -5.81
CA THR A 50 6.14 12.64 -4.71
C THR A 50 4.68 12.57 -5.16
N LEU A 51 4.35 13.23 -6.28
CA LEU A 51 2.99 13.27 -6.84
C LEU A 51 2.62 11.95 -7.54
N ASN A 52 3.55 11.38 -8.33
CA ASN A 52 3.36 10.09 -9.00
C ASN A 52 3.13 8.97 -7.97
N HIS A 53 3.89 8.96 -6.88
CA HIS A 53 3.74 7.98 -5.79
C HIS A 53 2.44 8.08 -4.99
N HIS A 54 1.67 9.17 -5.10
CA HIS A 54 0.31 9.23 -4.57
C HIS A 54 -0.73 8.81 -5.61
N PHE A 55 -0.57 9.26 -6.86
CA PHE A 55 -1.58 9.05 -7.88
C PHE A 55 -1.61 7.63 -8.44
N GLU A 56 -0.43 7.03 -8.63
CA GLU A 56 -0.30 5.73 -9.28
C GLU A 56 -0.86 4.58 -8.41
N PRO A 57 -0.56 4.47 -7.10
CA PRO A 57 -1.17 3.44 -6.25
C PRO A 57 -2.69 3.63 -6.06
N CYS A 58 -3.19 4.87 -6.09
CA CYS A 58 -4.62 5.14 -5.95
C CYS A 58 -5.44 4.76 -7.19
N THR A 59 -4.81 4.73 -8.38
CA THR A 59 -5.51 4.46 -9.65
C THR A 59 -5.21 3.07 -10.20
N LYS A 60 -3.94 2.68 -10.23
CA LYS A 60 -3.49 1.39 -10.76
C LYS A 60 -3.36 0.31 -9.69
N CYS A 61 -3.33 0.66 -8.40
CA CYS A 61 -2.96 -0.27 -7.32
C CYS A 61 -1.54 -0.87 -7.52
N PHE A 62 -1.07 -1.67 -6.56
CA PHE A 62 0.27 -2.27 -6.60
C PHE A 62 0.24 -3.69 -7.18
N SER A 63 1.27 -4.03 -7.96
CA SER A 63 1.44 -5.40 -8.47
C SER A 63 2.08 -6.27 -7.40
N VAL A 64 1.39 -7.33 -7.00
CA VAL A 64 1.91 -8.29 -6.02
C VAL A 64 2.65 -9.41 -6.76
N HIS A 65 3.96 -9.52 -6.53
CA HIS A 65 4.76 -10.63 -7.01
C HIS A 65 4.73 -11.79 -6.01
N GLY A 66 3.99 -12.85 -6.32
CA GLY A 66 3.95 -14.06 -5.49
C GLY A 66 2.86 -15.03 -5.94
N PRO A 67 3.18 -16.30 -6.23
CA PRO A 67 2.24 -17.22 -6.88
C PRO A 67 1.06 -17.59 -5.97
N ALA A 68 1.33 -18.01 -4.73
CA ALA A 68 0.31 -18.30 -3.74
C ALA A 68 0.89 -18.21 -2.33
N THR A 69 0.13 -17.65 -1.39
CA THR A 69 0.49 -17.60 0.03
C THR A 69 -0.70 -17.90 0.90
N TYR A 70 -0.45 -18.58 2.02
CA TYR A 70 -1.45 -18.82 3.06
C TYR A 70 -0.98 -18.16 4.35
N THR A 71 -1.83 -17.32 4.92
CA THR A 71 -1.55 -16.64 6.19
C THR A 71 -2.66 -16.93 7.17
N ARG A 72 -2.31 -17.23 8.42
CA ARG A 72 -3.25 -17.44 9.52
C ARG A 72 -3.03 -16.40 10.61
N VAL A 73 -4.13 -15.93 11.18
CA VAL A 73 -4.15 -15.02 12.33
C VAL A 73 -5.05 -15.64 13.40
N GLU A 74 -4.64 -15.51 14.66
CA GLU A 74 -5.47 -15.91 15.80
C GLU A 74 -6.59 -14.87 16.00
N ALA A 75 -7.81 -15.25 15.65
CA ALA A 75 -9.01 -14.46 15.91
C ALA A 75 -9.63 -14.92 17.24
N PRO A 76 -10.47 -14.11 17.91
CA PRO A 76 -11.08 -14.49 19.20
C PRO A 76 -11.97 -15.73 19.13
N LYS A 77 -12.36 -16.14 17.91
CA LYS A 77 -13.17 -17.33 17.64
C LYS A 77 -12.33 -18.51 17.13
N GLY A 78 -11.00 -18.44 17.09
CA GLY A 78 -10.13 -19.48 16.51
C GLY A 78 -9.32 -18.99 15.32
N GLU A 79 -8.74 -19.91 14.55
CA GLU A 79 -7.85 -19.57 13.43
C GLU A 79 -8.60 -18.91 12.26
N PHE A 80 -8.20 -17.70 11.89
CA PHE A 80 -8.65 -17.03 10.68
C PHE A 80 -7.56 -17.10 9.61
N GLY A 81 -7.81 -17.85 8.54
CA GLY A 81 -6.86 -18.07 7.46
C GLY A 81 -7.26 -17.34 6.18
N VAL A 82 -6.30 -16.74 5.49
CA VAL A 82 -6.48 -16.17 4.15
C VAL A 82 -5.48 -16.81 3.20
N PHE A 83 -6.00 -17.50 2.19
CA PHE A 83 -5.24 -18.04 1.06
C PHE A 83 -5.38 -17.11 -0.14
N LEU A 84 -4.26 -16.55 -0.60
CA LEU A 84 -4.21 -15.60 -1.70
C LEU A 84 -3.35 -16.15 -2.84
N VAL A 85 -3.89 -16.12 -4.06
CA VAL A 85 -3.18 -16.45 -5.31
C VAL A 85 -3.09 -15.19 -6.17
N SER A 86 -1.88 -14.84 -6.61
CA SER A 86 -1.62 -13.70 -7.49
C SER A 86 -0.73 -14.10 -8.66
N TYR A 87 -1.07 -13.64 -9.87
CA TYR A 87 -0.27 -13.85 -11.08
C TYR A 87 0.49 -12.57 -11.50
N GLY A 88 0.80 -11.68 -10.56
CA GLY A 88 1.47 -10.41 -10.84
C GLY A 88 0.54 -9.30 -11.33
N SER A 89 -0.79 -9.51 -11.27
CA SER A 89 -1.80 -8.48 -11.50
C SER A 89 -2.05 -7.64 -10.24
N ASN A 90 -2.69 -6.48 -10.42
CA ASN A 90 -3.11 -5.61 -9.31
C ASN A 90 -4.39 -6.12 -8.62
N HIS A 91 -5.09 -7.06 -9.26
CA HIS A 91 -6.23 -7.78 -8.70
C HIS A 91 -5.81 -9.19 -8.28
N GLN A 92 -6.34 -9.63 -7.14
CA GLN A 92 -6.16 -10.98 -6.64
C GLN A 92 -6.87 -11.95 -7.58
N TYR A 93 -6.21 -13.06 -7.96
CA TYR A 93 -6.84 -14.04 -8.84
C TYR A 93 -7.85 -14.89 -8.08
N ARG A 94 -7.44 -15.40 -6.92
CA ARG A 94 -8.30 -16.19 -6.04
C ARG A 94 -7.94 -15.93 -4.59
N SER A 95 -8.96 -15.60 -3.81
CA SER A 95 -8.88 -15.52 -2.36
C SER A 95 -9.81 -16.57 -1.76
N VAL A 96 -9.28 -17.48 -0.95
CA VAL A 96 -10.08 -18.41 -0.14
C VAL A 96 -9.91 -18.04 1.32
N ILE A 97 -11.03 -17.80 1.99
CA ILE A 97 -11.05 -17.42 3.41
C ILE A 97 -11.43 -18.65 4.22
N THR A 98 -10.57 -19.03 5.15
CA THR A 98 -10.85 -20.05 6.16
C THR A 98 -11.47 -19.34 7.37
N VAL A 99 -12.78 -19.51 7.52
CA VAL A 99 -13.53 -18.93 8.64
C VAL A 99 -13.55 -19.94 9.80
N PRO A 100 -13.20 -19.55 11.04
CA PRO A 100 -13.18 -20.48 12.17
C PRO A 100 -14.57 -21.06 12.46
N SER A 101 -15.62 -20.24 12.31
CA SER A 101 -17.03 -20.63 12.47
C SER A 101 -17.49 -21.77 11.56
N PHE A 102 -16.90 -21.92 10.37
CA PHE A 102 -17.29 -22.98 9.44
C PHE A 102 -16.91 -24.37 9.98
N SER A 103 -15.72 -24.50 10.57
CA SER A 103 -15.27 -25.75 11.18
C SER A 103 -16.09 -26.13 12.41
N TYR A 104 -16.52 -25.15 13.23
CA TYR A 104 -17.42 -25.45 14.36
C TYR A 104 -18.79 -25.92 13.90
N PHE A 105 -19.35 -25.34 12.84
CA PHE A 105 -20.67 -25.72 12.33
C PHE A 105 -20.68 -27.15 11.77
N GLN A 106 -19.60 -27.57 11.10
CA GLN A 106 -19.46 -28.95 10.61
C GLN A 106 -19.34 -29.99 11.75
N GLY A 107 -18.91 -29.58 12.94
CA GLY A 107 -18.78 -30.46 14.10
C GLY A 107 -20.06 -30.62 14.92
N LEU A 108 -21.14 -29.89 14.62
CA LEU A 108 -22.37 -29.92 15.43
C LEU A 108 -23.06 -31.28 15.41
N ASP A 109 -23.01 -32.02 14.29
CA ASP A 109 -23.64 -33.35 14.18
C ASP A 109 -22.88 -34.44 14.95
N THR A 110 -21.62 -34.16 15.32
CA THR A 110 -20.72 -35.10 16.03
C THR A 110 -20.58 -34.81 17.53
N MET A 111 -21.27 -33.79 18.03
CA MET A 111 -21.31 -33.38 19.43
C MET A 111 -22.57 -33.92 20.11
#